data_AF-A0A950NLI7-F1
#
_entry.id   AF-A0A950NLI7-F1
#
_cell.length_a   1.000
_cell.length_b   1.000
_cell.length_c   1.000
_cell.angle_alpha   90.00
_cell.angle_beta   90.00
_cell.angle_gamma   90.00
#
_symmetry.space_group_name_H-M   'P 1'
#
loop_
_entity.id
_entity.type
_entity.pdbx_description
1 polymer ?
#
loop_
_entity_poly.entity_id
_entity_poly.type
_entity_poly.pdbx_seq_one_letter_code
_entity_poly.pdbx_strand_id
1 'polypeptide(L)'
;MADFGPVTCAGCGLLCDDVTVERPNGDVRLQPPCRLGVQWFSERLRRPAPAPATISGQPADVQTALTRAAGLLRRSRRPLLYGFEAATVEDARAAVALADRLEALIATESVSASWPGAPAVPLR
;
A
#
# COMPACT_ATOMS: atom_id res chain seq x y z
N MET A 1 -13.12 13.79 21.28
CA MET A 1 -13.51 12.38 21.15
C MET A 1 -13.71 12.10 19.68
N ALA A 2 -12.66 11.64 19.01
CA ALA A 2 -12.83 11.00 17.71
C ALA A 2 -12.70 9.50 17.99
N ASP A 3 -13.80 8.97 18.52
CA ASP A 3 -13.96 7.57 18.84
C ASP A 3 -14.75 6.97 17.68
N PHE A 4 -14.11 6.14 16.86
CA PHE A 4 -14.73 5.59 15.66
C PHE A 4 -14.57 4.07 15.62
N GLY A 5 -15.63 3.39 15.18
CA GLY A 5 -15.73 1.94 15.22
C GLY A 5 -17.19 1.48 15.07
N PRO A 6 -17.42 0.17 14.86
CA PRO A 6 -16.39 -0.85 14.59
C PRO A 6 -15.73 -0.64 13.22
N VAL A 7 -14.42 -0.90 13.12
CA VAL A 7 -13.64 -0.82 11.88
C VAL A 7 -12.74 -2.04 11.71
N THR A 8 -12.42 -2.36 10.46
CA THR A 8 -11.42 -3.38 10.12
C THR A 8 -10.00 -2.86 10.33
N CYS A 9 -9.23 -3.55 11.18
CA CYS A 9 -7.83 -3.26 11.46
C CYS A 9 -6.90 -3.96 10.46
N ALA A 10 -6.22 -3.21 9.60
CA ALA A 10 -5.20 -3.75 8.68
C ALA A 10 -3.77 -3.72 9.26
N GLY A 11 -3.64 -3.78 10.59
CA GLY A 11 -2.35 -3.79 11.29
C GLY A 11 -1.59 -5.12 11.20
N CYS A 12 -2.29 -6.20 10.91
CA CYS A 12 -1.72 -7.54 10.69
C CYS A 12 -2.67 -8.39 9.85
N GLY A 13 -2.28 -9.64 9.56
CA GLY A 13 -3.08 -10.56 8.74
C GLY A 13 -4.38 -11.07 9.37
N LEU A 14 -4.69 -10.74 10.64
CA LEU A 14 -5.94 -11.17 11.28
C LEU A 14 -7.17 -10.39 10.80
N LEU A 15 -6.99 -9.14 10.36
CA LEU A 15 -8.08 -8.29 9.86
C LEU A 15 -9.30 -8.20 10.81
N CYS A 16 -9.07 -8.04 12.12
CA CYS A 16 -10.14 -7.88 13.11
C CYS A 16 -11.09 -6.76 12.69
N ASP A 17 -12.38 -7.05 12.62
CA ASP A 17 -13.45 -6.17 12.11
C ASP A 17 -14.34 -5.57 13.21
N ASP A 18 -14.02 -5.86 14.46
CA ASP A 18 -14.72 -5.43 15.67
C ASP A 18 -13.99 -4.33 16.45
N VAL A 19 -12.98 -3.69 15.83
CA VAL A 19 -12.10 -2.74 16.52
C VAL A 19 -12.77 -1.37 16.66
N THR A 20 -12.83 -0.86 17.88
CA THR A 20 -13.14 0.54 18.18
C THR A 20 -11.84 1.29 18.48
N VAL A 21 -11.68 2.46 17.85
CA VAL A 21 -10.51 3.34 17.99
C VAL A 21 -10.90 4.52 18.86
N GLU A 22 -10.20 4.70 19.97
CA GLU A 22 -10.36 5.85 20.87
C GLU A 22 -9.12 6.75 20.82
N ARG A 23 -9.32 8.06 20.99
CA ARG A 23 -8.21 9.04 20.97
C ARG A 23 -8.21 10.02 22.16
N PRO A 24 -8.08 9.54 23.40
CA PRO A 24 -7.91 10.44 24.54
C PRO A 24 -6.60 11.22 24.41
N ASN A 25 -6.67 12.56 24.41
CA ASN A 25 -5.51 13.45 24.34
C ASN A 25 -4.60 13.23 23.10
N GLY A 26 -5.13 12.63 22.04
CA GLY A 26 -4.42 12.38 20.79
C GLY A 26 -3.72 11.02 20.67
N ASP A 27 -3.59 10.28 21.77
CA ASP A 27 -3.02 8.92 21.81
C ASP A 27 -4.05 7.87 21.38
N VAL A 28 -3.66 6.94 20.51
CA VAL A 28 -4.56 5.89 20.04
C VAL A 28 -4.67 4.79 21.09
N ARG A 29 -5.92 4.44 21.43
CA ARG A 29 -6.27 3.23 22.18
C ARG A 29 -7.26 2.42 21.36
N LEU A 30 -7.20 1.10 21.49
CA LEU A 30 -8.11 0.19 20.80
C LEU A 30 -8.89 -0.64 21.79
N GLN A 31 -10.14 -0.94 21.44
CA GLN A 31 -10.96 -1.95 22.08
C GLN A 31 -11.46 -2.93 21.01
N PRO A 32 -11.12 -4.23 21.06
CA PRO A 32 -10.21 -4.85 22.03
C PRO A 32 -8.75 -4.37 21.89
N PRO A 33 -7.94 -4.43 22.97
CA PRO A 33 -6.57 -3.90 22.95
C PRO A 33 -5.64 -4.78 22.11
N CYS A 34 -4.93 -4.16 21.16
CA CYS A 34 -3.92 -4.83 20.33
C CYS A 34 -2.74 -3.90 20.06
N ARG A 35 -1.52 -4.33 20.42
CA ARG A 35 -0.29 -3.53 20.23
C ARG A 35 -0.01 -3.20 18.76
N LEU A 36 -0.21 -4.17 17.86
CA LEU A 36 0.01 -3.97 16.42
C LEU A 36 -1.02 -2.99 15.82
N GLY A 37 -2.28 -3.11 16.23
CA GLY A 37 -3.33 -2.17 15.82
C GLY A 37 -3.05 -0.75 16.31
N VAL A 38 -2.67 -0.57 17.59
CA VAL A 38 -2.34 0.75 18.16
C VAL A 38 -1.23 1.42 17.35
N GLN A 39 -0.17 0.69 17.01
CA GLN A 39 0.92 1.19 16.17
C GLN A 39 0.40 1.60 14.78
N TRP A 40 -0.34 0.72 14.11
CA TRP A 40 -0.86 0.94 12.77
C TRP A 40 -1.77 2.18 12.65
N PHE A 41 -2.71 2.33 13.58
CA PHE A 41 -3.61 3.48 13.63
C PHE A 41 -2.86 4.76 14.04
N SER A 42 -1.92 4.68 14.99
CA SER A 42 -1.12 5.84 15.41
C SER A 42 -0.32 6.43 14.26
N GLU A 43 0.33 5.60 13.44
CA GLU A 43 1.12 6.05 12.29
C GLU A 43 0.26 6.73 11.22
N ARG A 44 -0.95 6.19 10.96
CA ARG A 44 -1.84 6.68 9.91
C ARG A 44 -2.64 7.92 10.33
N LEU A 45 -3.11 7.96 11.57
CA LEU A 45 -3.87 9.10 12.10
C LEU A 45 -2.99 10.32 12.41
N ARG A 46 -1.66 10.14 12.50
CA ARG A 46 -0.69 11.25 12.59
C ARG A 46 -0.40 11.93 11.25
N ARG A 47 -0.71 11.30 10.10
CA ARG A 47 -0.38 11.85 8.77
C ARG A 47 -1.42 12.92 8.37
N PRO A 48 -1.07 14.22 8.28
CA PRO A 48 -2.05 15.29 8.10
C PRO A 48 -2.60 15.39 6.67
N ALA A 49 -1.89 14.84 5.68
CA ALA A 49 -2.29 14.80 4.27
C ALA A 49 -1.54 13.66 3.54
N PRO A 50 -2.06 13.18 2.40
CA PRO A 50 -1.27 12.36 1.49
C PRO A 50 0.04 13.08 1.16
N ALA A 51 1.15 12.33 1.11
CA ALA A 51 2.41 12.91 0.66
C ALA A 51 2.22 13.48 -0.76
N PRO A 52 2.71 14.70 -1.05
CA PRO A 52 2.59 15.27 -2.39
C PRO A 52 3.33 14.39 -3.40
N ALA A 53 2.83 14.33 -4.63
CA ALA A 53 3.58 13.72 -5.71
C ALA A 53 4.87 14.51 -5.93
N THR A 54 5.97 13.81 -6.20
CA THR A 54 7.27 14.45 -6.46
C THR A 54 7.95 13.85 -7.68
N ILE A 55 8.73 14.68 -8.39
CA ILE A 55 9.62 14.26 -9.46
C ILE A 55 11.01 14.74 -9.08
N SER A 56 11.95 13.82 -8.88
CA SER A 56 13.32 14.13 -8.44
C SER A 56 13.36 14.98 -7.16
N GLY A 57 12.46 14.70 -6.22
CA GLY A 57 12.33 15.42 -4.94
C GLY A 57 11.62 16.77 -5.01
N GLN A 58 11.22 17.23 -6.20
CA GLN A 58 10.45 18.47 -6.37
C GLN A 58 8.95 18.18 -6.42
N PRO A 59 8.09 18.97 -5.74
CA PRO A 59 6.64 18.82 -5.83
C PRO A 59 6.14 18.89 -7.28
N ALA A 60 5.19 18.01 -7.61
CA ALA A 60 4.51 17.98 -8.89
C ALA A 60 3.02 17.69 -8.68
N ASP A 61 2.18 18.09 -9.63
CA ASP A 61 0.80 17.62 -9.66
C ASP A 61 0.75 16.13 -10.04
N VAL A 62 -0.34 15.48 -9.69
CA VAL A 62 -0.53 14.03 -9.89
C VAL A 62 -0.46 13.65 -11.38
N GLN A 63 -1.00 14.45 -12.29
CA GLN A 63 -1.02 14.11 -13.72
C GLN A 63 0.38 14.18 -14.33
N THR A 64 1.17 15.19 -13.96
CA THR A 64 2.57 15.31 -14.37
C THR A 64 3.40 14.14 -13.83
N ALA A 65 3.20 13.78 -12.55
CA ALA A 65 3.87 12.63 -11.94
C ALA A 65 3.52 11.30 -12.63
N LEU A 66 2.23 11.06 -12.91
CA LEU A 66 1.77 9.87 -13.63
C LEU A 66 2.33 9.80 -15.06
N THR A 67 2.32 10.92 -15.78
CA THR A 67 2.91 11.01 -17.14
C THR A 67 4.40 10.66 -17.11
N ARG A 68 5.13 11.19 -16.13
CA ARG A 68 6.55 10.88 -15.94
C ARG A 68 6.78 9.41 -15.62
N ALA A 69 5.99 8.83 -14.70
CA ALA A 69 6.06 7.43 -14.32
C ALA A 69 5.77 6.50 -15.52
N ALA A 70 4.70 6.77 -16.28
CA ALA A 70 4.37 6.03 -17.50
C ALA A 70 5.50 6.09 -18.54
N GLY A 71 6.13 7.26 -18.70
CA GLY A 71 7.30 7.42 -19.57
C GLY A 71 8.51 6.59 -19.12
N LEU A 72 8.75 6.46 -17.82
CA LEU A 72 9.80 5.59 -17.28
C LEU A 72 9.48 4.12 -17.56
N LEU A 73 8.27 3.68 -17.23
CA LEU A 73 7.83 2.29 -17.44
C LEU A 73 7.91 1.87 -18.92
N ARG A 74 7.50 2.73 -19.85
CA ARG A 74 7.57 2.44 -21.31
C ARG A 74 8.99 2.29 -21.85
N ARG A 75 9.99 2.92 -21.22
CA ARG A 75 11.40 2.83 -21.63
C ARG A 75 12.15 1.71 -20.92
N SER A 76 11.56 1.13 -19.88
CA SER A 76 12.15 0.03 -19.13
C SER A 76 12.09 -1.26 -19.96
N ARG A 77 13.20 -2.02 -19.96
CA ARG A 77 13.24 -3.32 -20.63
C ARG A 77 12.62 -4.44 -19.80
N ARG A 78 12.73 -4.34 -18.47
CA ARG A 78 12.27 -5.34 -17.49
C ARG A 78 11.76 -4.65 -16.22
N PRO A 79 10.60 -3.98 -16.28
CA PRO A 79 10.05 -3.29 -15.12
C PRO A 79 9.70 -4.28 -13.99
N LEU A 80 9.87 -3.84 -12.75
CA LEU A 80 9.43 -4.54 -11.54
C LEU A 80 8.39 -3.66 -10.83
N LEU A 81 7.21 -4.22 -10.57
CA LEU A 81 6.22 -3.65 -9.66
C LEU A 81 6.42 -4.33 -8.30
N TYR A 82 6.77 -3.56 -7.27
CA TYR A 82 7.12 -4.09 -5.96
C TYR A 82 6.33 -3.41 -4.84
N GLY A 83 5.98 -4.15 -3.79
CA GLY A 83 5.31 -3.64 -2.59
C GLY A 83 3.95 -4.29 -2.34
N PHE A 84 2.87 -3.53 -2.23
CA PHE A 84 1.50 -4.08 -2.12
C PHE A 84 1.16 -4.93 -0.88
N GLU A 85 2.05 -5.12 0.10
CA GLU A 85 1.76 -5.87 1.34
C GLU A 85 0.55 -5.32 2.13
N ALA A 86 0.32 -4.01 2.02
CA ALA A 86 -0.80 -3.30 2.64
C ALA A 86 -1.85 -2.85 1.61
N ALA A 87 -1.84 -3.42 0.40
CA ALA A 87 -2.80 -3.12 -0.65
C ALA A 87 -4.15 -3.80 -0.39
N THR A 88 -5.22 -3.17 -0.87
CA THR A 88 -6.52 -3.83 -0.96
C THR A 88 -6.50 -4.90 -2.06
N VAL A 89 -7.54 -5.74 -2.13
CA VAL A 89 -7.70 -6.72 -3.22
C VAL A 89 -7.88 -6.01 -4.56
N GLU A 90 -8.56 -4.86 -4.56
CA GLU A 90 -8.76 -4.00 -5.72
C GLU A 90 -7.43 -3.45 -6.25
N ASP A 91 -6.58 -2.95 -5.35
CA ASP A 91 -5.25 -2.44 -5.69
C ASP A 91 -4.33 -3.56 -6.20
N ALA A 92 -4.37 -4.73 -5.55
CA ALA A 92 -3.65 -5.93 -5.98
C ALA A 92 -4.06 -6.36 -7.39
N ARG A 93 -5.37 -6.40 -7.69
CA ARG A 93 -5.89 -6.73 -9.02
C ARG A 93 -5.43 -5.71 -10.07
N ALA A 94 -5.46 -4.43 -9.73
CA ALA A 94 -4.98 -3.37 -10.61
C ALA A 94 -3.48 -3.49 -10.88
N ALA A 95 -2.68 -3.85 -9.87
CA ALA A 95 -1.24 -4.06 -9.99
C ALA A 95 -0.91 -5.25 -10.91
N VAL A 96 -1.63 -6.36 -10.77
CA VAL A 96 -1.48 -7.54 -11.66
C VAL A 96 -1.85 -7.18 -13.10
N ALA A 97 -2.99 -6.52 -13.32
CA ALA A 97 -3.40 -6.09 -14.66
C ALA A 97 -2.39 -5.11 -15.30
N LEU A 98 -1.78 -4.23 -14.51
CA LEU A 98 -0.70 -3.36 -14.96
C LEU A 98 0.57 -4.15 -15.30
N ALA A 99 0.94 -5.14 -14.48
CA ALA A 99 2.09 -5.99 -14.73
C ALA A 99 1.95 -6.76 -16.05
N ASP A 100 0.78 -7.38 -16.28
CA ASP A 100 0.48 -8.10 -17.53
C ASP A 100 0.62 -7.20 -18.75
N ARG A 101 0.08 -5.98 -18.67
CA ARG A 101 0.15 -5.01 -19.77
C ARG A 101 1.57 -4.51 -20.06
N LEU A 102 2.44 -4.53 -19.07
CA LEU A 102 3.83 -4.09 -19.17
C LEU A 102 4.81 -5.23 -19.40
N GLU A 103 4.35 -6.49 -19.38
CA GLU A 103 5.20 -7.68 -19.28
C GLU A 103 6.21 -7.55 -18.12
N ALA A 104 5.74 -6.99 -16.99
CA ALA A 104 6.55 -6.68 -15.81
C ALA A 104 6.64 -7.86 -14.85
N LEU A 105 7.71 -7.88 -14.04
CA LEU A 105 7.75 -8.68 -12.82
C LEU A 105 6.89 -8.01 -11.75
N ILE A 106 6.23 -8.80 -10.90
CA ILE A 106 5.51 -8.32 -9.72
C ILE A 106 5.90 -9.12 -8.48
N ALA A 107 6.15 -8.44 -7.37
CA ALA A 107 6.51 -9.05 -6.09
C ALA A 107 5.98 -8.22 -4.91
N THR A 108 5.73 -8.86 -3.77
CA THR A 108 5.12 -8.18 -2.62
C THR A 108 6.07 -7.94 -1.46
N GLU A 109 6.56 -9.02 -0.86
CA GLU A 109 7.33 -8.98 0.40
C GLU A 109 8.83 -9.07 0.18
N SER A 110 9.24 -9.85 -0.82
CA SER A 110 10.62 -9.90 -1.28
C SER A 110 10.66 -10.34 -2.73
N VAL A 111 11.70 -9.92 -3.45
CA VAL A 111 11.94 -10.41 -4.82
C VAL A 111 12.24 -11.92 -4.86
N SER A 112 12.54 -12.53 -3.71
CA SER A 112 12.72 -13.98 -3.55
C SER A 112 11.43 -14.72 -3.15
N ALA A 113 10.45 -14.03 -2.56
CA ALA A 113 9.11 -14.55 -2.30
C ALA A 113 8.21 -14.19 -3.49
N SER A 114 8.29 -14.99 -4.55
CA SER A 114 7.33 -14.91 -5.65
C SER A 114 5.91 -15.06 -5.10
N TRP A 115 4.97 -14.23 -5.57
CA TRP A 115 3.55 -14.36 -5.24
C TRP A 115 3.09 -15.80 -5.52
N PRO A 116 2.44 -16.51 -4.58
CA PRO A 116 1.86 -17.82 -4.84
C PRO A 116 0.83 -17.75 -6.00
N GLY A 117 1.21 -18.22 -7.19
CA GLY A 117 0.37 -18.15 -8.38
C GLY A 117 0.69 -17.01 -9.36
N ALA A 118 1.68 -16.15 -9.08
CA ALA A 118 2.30 -15.42 -10.17
C ALA A 118 3.00 -16.46 -11.05
N PRO A 119 2.72 -16.53 -12.36
CA PRO A 119 3.56 -17.31 -13.24
C PRO A 119 4.99 -16.82 -12.99
N ALA A 120 5.91 -17.75 -12.74
CA ALA A 120 7.29 -17.50 -13.10
C ALA A 120 7.26 -17.27 -14.61
N VAL A 121 6.96 -16.04 -15.03
CA VAL A 121 6.88 -15.67 -16.44
C VAL A 121 8.23 -16.08 -16.99
N PRO A 122 8.28 -16.94 -18.04
CA PRO A 122 9.55 -17.36 -18.58
C PRO A 122 10.29 -16.10 -18.98
N LEU A 123 11.46 -15.93 -18.40
CA LEU A 123 12.41 -14.91 -18.78
C LEU A 123 12.68 -15.11 -20.28
N ARG A 124 12.05 -14.31 -21.14
CA ARG A 124 12.54 -14.09 -22.49
C ARG A 124 13.64 -13.05 -22.44
#